data_AF-A0A8J6GHI4-F1
#
_entry.id   AF-A0A8J6GHI4-F1
#
_cell.length_a   1.000
_cell.length_b   1.000
_cell.length_c   1.000
_cell.angle_alpha   90.00
_cell.angle_beta   90.00
_cell.angle_gamma   90.00
#
_symmetry.space_group_name_H-M   'P 1'
#
loop_
_entity.id
_entity.type
_entity.pdbx_description
1 polymer ?
#
loop_
_entity_poly.entity_id
_entity_poly.type
_entity_poly.pdbx_seq_one_letter_code
_entity_poly.pdbx_strand_id
1 'polypeptide(L)'
;MEKKAWPDHKRECRCLKSCKPRYPPDSVRLLGRVIVKLMDEKPSESERLYSFYDLESNIDKLTEDKKEGLRQLAMTFQHFMREEINDASQLPPSFDLFEAFAKVSLKICLCVRAVSQSFTLCCLQTCLEPPWYIEDC
;
A
#
# COMPACT_ATOMS: atom_id res chain seq x y z
N MET A 1 -21.09 -0.17 -4.22
CA MET A 1 -20.08 -1.23 -3.89
C MET A 1 -20.56 -2.66 -4.11
N GLU A 2 -19.69 -3.51 -4.68
CA GLU A 2 -19.89 -4.96 -4.76
C GLU A 2 -19.62 -5.60 -3.38
N LYS A 3 -20.49 -6.50 -2.90
CA LYS A 3 -20.43 -7.08 -1.54
C LYS A 3 -19.09 -7.77 -1.20
N LYS A 4 -18.34 -8.21 -2.21
CA LYS A 4 -17.08 -8.94 -2.04
C LYS A 4 -15.89 -8.04 -1.66
N ALA A 5 -15.90 -6.76 -2.05
CA ALA A 5 -14.81 -5.82 -1.80
C ALA A 5 -14.97 -5.03 -0.48
N TRP A 6 -16.14 -5.14 0.17
CA TRP A 6 -16.46 -4.39 1.38
C TRP A 6 -15.53 -4.66 2.58
N PRO A 7 -15.10 -5.91 2.88
CA PRO A 7 -14.22 -6.16 4.02
C PRO A 7 -12.89 -5.41 3.93
N ASP A 8 -12.25 -5.45 2.76
CA ASP A 8 -10.97 -4.78 2.50
C ASP A 8 -11.13 -3.25 2.47
N HIS A 9 -12.26 -2.78 1.94
CA HIS A 9 -12.55 -1.36 1.82
C HIS A 9 -12.97 -0.69 3.14
N LYS A 10 -13.63 -1.43 4.04
CA LYS A 10 -14.22 -0.88 5.27
C LYS A 10 -13.22 -0.12 6.14
N ARG A 11 -11.97 -0.62 6.22
CA ARG A 11 -10.89 -0.01 7.01
C ARG A 11 -10.38 1.27 6.35
N GLU A 12 -10.10 1.24 5.05
CA GLU A 12 -9.64 2.45 4.35
C GLU A 12 -10.73 3.52 4.17
N CYS A 13 -12.01 3.15 4.18
CA CYS A 13 -13.09 4.11 3.94
C CYS A 13 -13.15 5.22 4.98
N ARG A 14 -12.86 4.93 6.25
CA ARG A 14 -12.76 5.95 7.31
C ARG A 14 -11.65 6.95 7.02
N CYS A 15 -10.46 6.46 6.68
CA CYS A 15 -9.33 7.28 6.25
C CYS A 15 -9.69 8.14 5.03
N LEU A 16 -10.29 7.54 3.98
CA LEU A 16 -10.68 8.26 2.77
C LEU A 16 -11.69 9.39 3.04
N LYS A 17 -12.67 9.19 3.91
CA LYS A 17 -13.61 10.25 4.33
C LYS A 17 -12.90 11.38 5.04
N SER A 18 -11.96 11.08 5.95
CA SER A 18 -11.23 12.09 6.72
C SER A 18 -10.31 12.97 5.87
N CYS A 19 -9.87 12.46 4.71
CA CYS A 19 -8.93 13.17 3.84
C CYS A 19 -9.62 14.01 2.75
N LYS A 20 -10.95 13.95 2.59
CA LYS A 20 -11.64 14.76 1.56
C LYS A 20 -11.35 16.26 1.76
N PRO A 21 -11.05 17.01 0.68
CA PRO A 21 -11.03 16.61 -0.74
C PRO A 21 -9.67 16.11 -1.26
N ARG A 22 -8.65 15.97 -0.40
CA ARG A 22 -7.27 15.62 -0.77
C ARG A 22 -7.01 14.13 -0.58
N TYR A 23 -7.21 13.36 -1.64
CA TYR A 23 -6.94 11.93 -1.61
C TYR A 23 -5.43 11.63 -1.56
N PRO A 24 -5.03 10.57 -0.83
CA PRO A 24 -3.65 10.14 -0.77
C PRO A 24 -3.15 9.59 -2.13
N PRO A 25 -1.84 9.60 -2.38
CA PRO A 25 -1.24 8.92 -3.53
C PRO A 25 -1.58 7.41 -3.56
N ASP A 26 -1.62 6.82 -4.76
CA ASP A 26 -1.95 5.40 -4.93
C ASP A 26 -0.97 4.47 -4.20
N SER A 27 0.33 4.82 -4.16
CA SER A 27 1.34 4.07 -3.39
C SER A 27 1.03 4.06 -1.89
N VAL A 28 0.51 5.17 -1.35
CA VAL A 28 0.12 5.28 0.06
C VAL A 28 -1.11 4.42 0.34
N ARG A 29 -2.14 4.47 -0.54
CA ARG A 29 -3.33 3.62 -0.41
C ARG A 29 -2.98 2.14 -0.49
N LEU A 30 -2.14 1.76 -1.45
CA LEU A 30 -1.70 0.38 -1.63
C LEU A 30 -0.97 -0.12 -0.38
N LEU A 31 -0.03 0.65 0.16
CA LEU A 31 0.69 0.25 1.36
C LEU A 31 -0.27 0.10 2.56
N GLY A 32 -1.31 0.93 2.66
CA GLY A 32 -2.36 0.80 3.68
C GLY A 32 -3.06 -0.55 3.61
N ARG A 33 -3.46 -0.97 2.40
CA ARG A 33 -4.07 -2.30 2.18
C ARG A 33 -3.10 -3.44 2.47
N VAL A 34 -1.83 -3.30 2.10
CA VAL A 34 -0.78 -4.30 2.41
C VAL A 34 -0.64 -4.48 3.92
N ILE A 35 -0.50 -3.39 4.67
CA ILE A 35 -0.37 -3.46 6.14
C ILE A 35 -1.61 -4.08 6.77
N VAL A 36 -2.81 -3.63 6.37
CA VAL A 36 -4.08 -4.21 6.84
C VAL A 36 -4.10 -5.72 6.63
N LYS A 37 -3.67 -6.19 5.45
CA LYS A 37 -3.63 -7.61 5.10
C LYS A 37 -2.55 -8.39 5.85
N LEU A 38 -1.39 -7.78 6.12
CA LEU A 38 -0.32 -8.38 6.93
C LEU A 38 -0.70 -8.51 8.40
N MET A 39 -1.60 -7.65 8.88
CA MET A 39 -2.16 -7.74 10.24
C MET A 39 -3.23 -8.83 10.38
N ASP A 40 -3.81 -9.32 9.28
CA ASP A 40 -4.80 -10.38 9.34
C ASP A 40 -4.11 -11.72 9.64
N GLU A 41 -4.71 -12.54 10.50
CA GLU A 41 -4.12 -13.81 10.97
C GLU A 41 -3.96 -14.88 9.88
N LYS A 42 -4.59 -14.68 8.72
CA LYS A 42 -4.55 -15.65 7.62
C LYS A 42 -3.47 -15.27 6.61
N PRO A 43 -2.39 -16.07 6.49
CA PRO A 43 -1.38 -15.81 5.47
C PRO A 43 -1.99 -15.87 4.07
N SER A 44 -1.54 -14.98 3.19
CA SER A 44 -2.07 -14.95 1.83
C SER A 44 -1.41 -16.03 0.97
N GLU A 45 -2.21 -16.73 0.16
CA GLU A 45 -1.67 -17.68 -0.83
C GLU A 45 -0.65 -17.04 -1.80
N SER A 46 -0.74 -15.73 -2.04
CA SER A 46 0.24 -14.99 -2.84
C SER A 46 1.63 -14.93 -2.21
N GLU A 47 1.73 -15.14 -0.89
CA GLU A 47 3.00 -15.12 -0.14
C GLU A 47 3.62 -16.51 0.02
N ARG A 48 2.99 -17.57 -0.53
CA ARG A 48 3.43 -18.96 -0.37
C ARG A 48 4.87 -19.22 -0.81
N LEU A 49 5.35 -18.48 -1.83
CA LEU A 49 6.72 -18.59 -2.35
C LEU A 49 7.63 -17.45 -1.90
N TYR A 50 7.06 -16.29 -1.57
CA TYR A 50 7.80 -15.09 -1.26
C TYR A 50 6.90 -14.13 -0.47
N SER A 51 7.28 -13.80 0.76
CA SER A 51 6.50 -12.89 1.60
C SER A 51 6.80 -11.43 1.27
N PHE A 52 5.98 -10.52 1.79
CA PHE A 52 6.28 -9.08 1.73
C PHE A 52 7.64 -8.74 2.39
N TYR A 53 8.00 -9.45 3.46
CA TYR A 53 9.25 -9.22 4.18
C TYR A 53 10.48 -9.58 3.35
N ASP A 54 10.36 -10.60 2.50
CA ASP A 54 11.45 -11.06 1.63
C ASP A 54 11.74 -10.07 0.48
N LEU A 55 10.83 -9.13 0.17
CA LEU A 55 10.99 -8.20 -0.97
C LEU A 55 12.28 -7.38 -0.88
N GLU A 56 13.05 -7.39 -1.96
CA GLU A 56 14.26 -6.56 -2.04
C GLU A 56 13.88 -5.07 -2.12
N SER A 57 14.41 -4.28 -1.19
CA SER A 57 14.14 -2.85 -1.07
C SER A 57 15.13 -2.00 -1.87
N ASN A 58 16.31 -2.54 -2.22
CA ASN A 58 17.41 -1.84 -2.91
C ASN A 58 17.69 -0.42 -2.37
N ILE A 59 17.50 -0.19 -1.06
CA ILE A 59 17.69 1.14 -0.44
C ILE A 59 19.10 1.68 -0.68
N ASP A 60 20.09 0.78 -0.68
CA ASP A 60 21.50 1.05 -0.96
C ASP A 60 21.73 1.67 -2.35
N LYS A 61 20.85 1.40 -3.32
CA LYS A 61 20.94 1.89 -4.71
C LYS A 61 20.11 3.14 -4.96
N LEU A 62 19.38 3.63 -3.95
CA LEU A 62 18.55 4.83 -4.10
C LEU A 62 19.40 6.10 -3.98
N THR A 63 19.15 7.05 -4.90
CA THR A 63 19.69 8.41 -4.79
C THR A 63 19.01 9.14 -3.62
N GLU A 64 19.68 10.16 -3.05
CA GLU A 64 19.11 10.91 -1.92
C GLU A 64 17.76 11.56 -2.25
N ASP A 65 17.58 12.07 -3.47
CA ASP A 65 16.29 12.63 -3.91
C ASP A 65 15.16 11.59 -3.85
N LYS A 66 15.45 10.33 -4.23
CA LYS A 66 14.47 9.25 -4.15
C LYS A 66 14.18 8.89 -2.71
N LYS A 67 15.21 8.83 -1.86
CA LYS A 67 15.01 8.59 -0.42
C LYS A 67 14.16 9.69 0.21
N GLU A 68 14.36 10.95 -0.18
CA GLU A 68 13.51 12.04 0.28
C GLU A 68 12.05 11.86 -0.16
N GLY A 69 11.83 11.49 -1.42
CA GLY A 69 10.49 11.14 -1.91
C GLY A 69 9.82 10.02 -1.09
N LEU A 70 10.57 8.97 -0.71
CA LEU A 70 10.05 7.89 0.14
C LEU A 70 9.74 8.36 1.57
N ARG A 71 10.55 9.27 2.14
CA ARG A 71 10.27 9.87 3.46
C ARG A 71 8.97 10.69 3.45
N GLN A 72 8.76 11.48 2.40
CA GLN A 72 7.51 12.24 2.23
C GLN A 72 6.29 11.31 2.09
N LEU A 73 6.44 10.17 1.40
CA LEU A 73 5.39 9.15 1.32
C LEU A 73 5.09 8.52 2.69
N ALA A 74 6.12 8.23 3.49
CA ALA A 74 5.96 7.72 4.85
C ALA A 74 5.20 8.70 5.75
N MET A 75 5.52 10.00 5.69
CA MET A 75 4.78 11.03 6.42
C MET A 75 3.32 11.14 5.95
N THR A 76 3.11 11.08 4.63
CA THR A 76 1.76 11.11 4.04
C THR A 76 0.94 9.90 4.48
N PHE A 77 1.57 8.72 4.56
CA PHE A 77 0.96 7.50 5.04
C PHE A 77 0.50 7.61 6.50
N GLN A 78 1.36 8.09 7.38
CA GLN A 78 1.01 8.30 8.79
C GLN A 78 -0.18 9.23 8.93
N HIS A 79 -0.23 10.31 8.13
CA HIS A 79 -1.37 11.22 8.13
C HIS A 79 -2.65 10.57 7.60
N PHE A 80 -2.55 9.77 6.53
CA PHE A 80 -3.71 9.09 5.92
C PHE A 80 -4.28 8.00 6.83
N MET A 81 -3.41 7.16 7.40
CA MET A 81 -3.82 5.98 8.17
C MET A 81 -4.10 6.28 9.64
N ARG A 82 -3.95 7.52 10.11
CA ARG A 82 -4.16 7.91 11.52
C ARG A 82 -5.45 7.34 12.13
N GLU A 83 -6.56 7.34 11.39
CA GLU A 83 -7.86 6.89 11.92
C GLU A 83 -7.90 5.36 12.15
N GLU A 84 -7.03 4.59 11.50
CA GLU A 84 -6.91 3.14 11.63
C GLU A 84 -5.68 2.68 12.42
N ILE A 85 -4.57 3.42 12.30
CA ILE A 85 -3.25 3.13 12.84
C ILE A 85 -2.76 4.41 13.53
N ASN A 86 -3.09 4.51 14.82
CA ASN A 86 -2.72 5.65 15.67
C ASN A 86 -1.34 5.46 16.32
N ASP A 87 -0.92 4.22 16.53
CA ASP A 87 0.33 3.91 17.23
C ASP A 87 1.15 2.85 16.48
N ALA A 88 2.48 2.92 16.63
CA ALA A 88 3.42 1.99 16.00
C ALA A 88 3.21 0.54 16.47
N SER A 89 2.60 0.32 17.64
CA SER A 89 2.21 -1.01 18.12
C SER A 89 1.14 -1.70 17.26
N GLN A 90 0.38 -0.95 16.46
CA GLN A 90 -0.62 -1.48 15.55
C GLN A 90 -0.02 -1.88 14.20
N LEU A 91 1.23 -1.50 13.91
CA LEU A 91 1.92 -2.00 12.73
C LEU A 91 2.39 -3.44 12.97
N PRO A 92 2.60 -4.23 11.90
CA PRO A 92 3.25 -5.52 12.02
C PRO A 92 4.59 -5.40 12.77
N PRO A 93 5.04 -6.43 13.50
CA PRO A 93 6.30 -6.39 14.23
C PRO A 93 7.46 -6.01 13.30
N SER A 94 8.36 -5.14 13.76
CA SER A 94 9.53 -4.67 13.01
C SER A 94 9.24 -4.04 11.64
N PHE A 95 8.02 -3.53 11.42
CA PHE A 95 7.66 -2.93 10.14
C PHE A 95 8.28 -1.54 9.96
N ASP A 96 9.14 -1.38 8.95
CA ASP A 96 9.70 -0.09 8.55
C ASP A 96 8.93 0.46 7.34
N LEU A 97 8.23 1.59 7.55
CA LEU A 97 7.47 2.27 6.50
C LEU A 97 8.36 2.74 5.34
N PHE A 98 9.58 3.19 5.63
CA PHE A 98 10.50 3.66 4.61
C PHE A 98 10.95 2.50 3.71
N GLU A 99 11.32 1.37 4.32
CA GLU A 99 11.67 0.15 3.58
C GLU A 99 10.47 -0.40 2.80
N ALA A 100 9.28 -0.39 3.40
CA ALA A 100 8.06 -0.83 2.75
C ALA A 100 7.73 0.02 1.52
N PHE A 101 7.91 1.35 1.59
CA PHE A 101 7.77 2.22 0.44
C PHE A 101 8.84 1.98 -0.63
N ALA A 102 10.07 1.65 -0.24
CA ALA A 102 11.10 1.25 -1.19
C ALA A 102 10.72 -0.05 -1.93
N LYS A 103 10.26 -1.08 -1.19
CA LYS A 103 9.75 -2.36 -1.71
C LYS A 103 8.61 -2.13 -2.70
N VAL A 104 7.61 -1.33 -2.32
CA VAL A 104 6.44 -1.03 -3.16
C VAL A 104 6.82 -0.22 -4.40
N SER A 105 7.65 0.82 -4.25
CA SER A 105 8.02 1.71 -5.37
C SER A 105 8.77 0.98 -6.48
N LEU A 106 9.67 0.05 -6.12
CA LEU A 106 10.41 -0.74 -7.10
C LEU A 106 9.52 -1.73 -7.83
N LYS A 107 8.60 -2.38 -7.11
CA LYS A 107 7.70 -3.40 -7.68
C LYS A 107 6.59 -2.77 -8.55
N ILE A 108 6.06 -1.61 -8.17
CA ILE A 108 5.17 -0.82 -9.04
C ILE A 108 5.91 -0.40 -10.32
N CYS A 109 7.15 0.10 -10.21
CA CYS A 109 7.92 0.56 -11.37
C CYS A 109 8.33 -0.62 -12.29
N LEU A 110 8.62 -1.79 -11.73
CA LEU A 110 8.79 -3.04 -12.48
C LEU A 110 7.53 -3.41 -13.26
N CYS A 111 6.34 -3.22 -12.68
CA CYS A 111 5.07 -3.47 -13.37
C CYS A 111 4.83 -2.54 -14.57
N VAL A 112 5.35 -1.30 -14.53
CA VAL A 112 5.31 -0.35 -15.66
C VAL A 112 6.34 -0.70 -16.74
N ARG A 113 7.50 -1.29 -16.38
CA ARG A 113 8.55 -1.70 -17.33
C ARG A 113 8.36 -3.09 -17.92
N ALA A 114 7.69 -4.00 -17.21
CA ALA A 114 7.52 -5.40 -17.57
C ALA A 114 6.14 -5.73 -18.17
N VAL A 115 5.51 -4.79 -18.88
CA VAL A 115 4.31 -5.07 -19.71
C VAL A 115 4.72 -5.92 -20.90
N SER A 116 5.09 -7.18 -20.64
CA SER A 116 5.17 -8.23 -21.64
C SER A 116 4.88 -9.65 -21.12
N GLN A 117 4.81 -9.95 -19.81
CA GLN A 117 4.15 -11.20 -19.35
C GLN A 117 3.94 -11.32 -17.82
N SER A 118 2.66 -11.48 -17.44
CA SER A 118 2.13 -12.38 -16.40
C SER A 118 2.13 -12.03 -14.90
N PHE A 119 2.67 -10.90 -14.44
CA PHE A 119 2.48 -10.46 -13.03
C PHE A 119 1.25 -9.57 -12.79
N THR A 120 0.39 -9.46 -13.80
CA THR A 120 -0.55 -8.36 -14.04
C THR A 120 -1.80 -8.34 -13.16
N LEU A 121 -2.21 -9.44 -12.52
CA LEU A 121 -3.60 -9.52 -12.03
C LEU A 121 -3.87 -8.93 -10.64
N CYS A 122 -2.89 -8.78 -9.75
CA CYS A 122 -3.16 -8.26 -8.39
C CYS A 122 -2.90 -6.74 -8.24
N CYS A 123 -1.91 -6.17 -8.94
CA CYS A 123 -1.59 -4.74 -8.86
C CYS A 123 -2.52 -3.86 -9.70
N LEU A 124 -3.03 -4.33 -10.85
CA LEU A 124 -3.95 -3.53 -11.66
C LEU A 124 -5.33 -3.38 -11.02
N GLN A 125 -5.79 -4.35 -10.24
CA GLN A 125 -7.12 -4.29 -9.63
C GLN A 125 -7.22 -3.13 -8.61
N THR A 126 -6.11 -2.76 -7.94
CA THR A 126 -6.07 -1.64 -6.99
C THR A 126 -5.74 -0.28 -7.61
N CYS A 127 -5.07 -0.25 -8.77
CA CYS A 127 -4.66 1.00 -9.43
C CYS A 127 -5.69 1.52 -10.45
N LEU A 128 -6.72 0.73 -10.79
CA LEU A 128 -7.80 1.09 -11.71
C LEU A 128 -9.16 1.01 -11.01
N GLU A 129 -9.26 1.45 -9.76
CA GLU A 129 -10.58 1.60 -9.14
C GLU A 129 -11.26 2.88 -9.63
N PRO A 130 -12.42 2.77 -10.29
CA PRO A 130 -13.09 3.93 -10.89
C PRO A 130 -13.53 4.96 -9.82
N PRO A 131 -13.68 6.24 -10.21
CA PRO A 131 -13.90 7.37 -9.27
C PRO A 131 -15.07 7.17 -8.29
N TRP A 132 -16.12 6.46 -8.71
CA TRP A 132 -17.30 6.17 -7.89
C TRP A 132 -17.01 5.32 -6.65
N TYR A 133 -15.89 4.60 -6.62
CA TYR A 133 -15.49 3.77 -5.47
C TYR A 133 -15.13 4.59 -4.22
N ILE A 134 -14.71 5.85 -4.44
CA ILE A 134 -14.37 6.80 -3.37
C ILE A 134 -15.59 7.64 -2.97
N GLU A 135 -16.58 7.80 -3.86
CA GLU A 135 -17.83 8.53 -3.60
C GLU A 135 -18.83 7.73 -2.74
N ASP A 136 -18.73 6.39 -2.77
CA ASP A 136 -19.46 5.48 -1.88
C ASP A 136 -18.91 5.49 -0.42
N CYS A 137 -17.77 6.18 -0.19
CA CYS A 137 -17.41 6.76 1.09
C CYS A 137 -17.97 8.19 1.20
#